data_AF-A0A6C0HPZ8-F1
#
_entry.id   AF-A0A6C0HPZ8-F1
#
_cell.length_a   1.000
_cell.length_b   1.000
_cell.length_c   1.000
_cell.angle_alpha   90.00
_cell.angle_beta   90.00
_cell.angle_gamma   90.00
#
_symmetry.space_group_name_H-M   'P 1'
#
loop_
_entity.id
_entity.type
_entity.pdbx_description
1 polymer ?
#
loop_
_entity_poly.entity_id
_entity_poly.type
_entity_poly.pdbx_seq_one_letter_code
_entity_poly.pdbx_strand_id
1 'polypeptide(L)'
;MSSYTSNYTNYLGARRCCELQSAGLAGPIGPQGIPGTRGSSGVTGFTGPQGPTGRSCRGPTGPKSFIIDHPLNPEKYLVHACLEGPEAGVYYRGKGEIINDESVTIKLPDYVLKLASNFTIQVTSIYSKERNEPNLLQVSDVENNEFKVYGKNGKFYWIVYGLRNEILVEPDKVSINVNGDGPYKWY
;
A
#
# COMPACT_ATOMS: atom_id res chain seq x y z
N MET A 1 12.30 -9.65 -31.85
CA MET A 1 11.81 -8.40 -31.25
C MET A 1 10.29 -8.48 -31.15
N SER A 2 9.75 -8.59 -29.93
CA SER A 2 8.50 -7.93 -29.55
C SER A 2 8.32 -8.12 -28.05
N SER A 3 8.69 -7.07 -27.32
CA SER A 3 8.66 -6.97 -25.87
C SER A 3 7.25 -6.66 -25.40
N TYR A 4 6.51 -7.67 -24.95
CA TYR A 4 5.31 -7.47 -24.12
C TYR A 4 5.70 -7.48 -22.65
N THR A 5 6.39 -6.43 -22.21
CA THR A 5 6.45 -6.07 -20.79
C THR A 5 5.25 -5.20 -20.49
N SER A 6 4.11 -5.83 -20.20
CA SER A 6 2.99 -5.11 -19.56
C SER A 6 3.47 -4.68 -18.18
N ASN A 7 3.69 -3.38 -18.02
CA ASN A 7 4.28 -2.80 -16.82
C ASN A 7 3.32 -3.04 -15.64
N TYR A 8 3.72 -3.91 -14.71
CA TYR A 8 2.99 -4.26 -13.47
C TYR A 8 2.46 -3.01 -12.71
N THR A 9 3.18 -1.89 -12.81
CA THR A 9 2.83 -0.59 -12.24
C THR A 9 1.54 0.03 -12.83
N ASN A 10 1.22 -0.25 -14.10
CA ASN A 10 0.01 0.26 -14.74
C ASN A 10 -1.26 -0.43 -14.21
N TYR A 11 -1.19 -1.71 -13.82
CA TYR A 11 -2.32 -2.42 -13.23
C TYR A 11 -2.69 -1.85 -11.85
N LEU A 12 -1.70 -1.51 -11.04
CA LEU A 12 -1.91 -0.95 -9.69
C LEU A 12 -2.30 0.54 -9.71
N GLY A 13 -1.95 1.30 -10.75
CA GLY A 13 -2.23 2.73 -10.87
C GLY A 13 -3.49 3.12 -11.68
N ALA A 14 -4.10 2.20 -12.43
CA ALA A 14 -5.13 2.54 -13.42
C ALA A 14 -6.58 2.56 -12.90
N ARG A 15 -6.85 2.29 -11.62
CA ARG A 15 -8.18 2.51 -11.03
C ARG A 15 -8.17 3.74 -10.13
N ARG A 16 -7.94 4.90 -10.75
CA ARG A 16 -8.27 6.18 -10.12
C ARG A 16 -9.76 6.20 -9.80
N CYS A 17 -10.06 6.59 -8.57
CA CYS A 17 -11.39 6.89 -8.08
C CYS A 17 -12.03 8.03 -8.90
N CYS A 18 -12.73 7.70 -9.99
CA CYS A 18 -13.74 8.50 -10.68
C CYS A 18 -14.64 7.43 -11.35
N GLU A 19 -15.92 7.28 -11.07
CA GLU A 19 -16.93 8.32 -11.09
C GLU A 19 -17.94 8.11 -9.95
N LEU A 20 -18.03 9.10 -9.06
CA LEU A 20 -19.28 9.34 -8.33
C LEU A 20 -20.31 9.82 -9.35
N GLN A 21 -21.03 8.90 -9.98
CA GLN A 21 -22.31 9.25 -10.59
C GLN A 21 -23.38 9.02 -9.53
N SER A 22 -23.73 10.10 -8.81
CA SER A 22 -25.06 10.23 -8.25
C SER A 22 -26.05 10.04 -9.40
N ALA A 23 -26.89 9.01 -9.34
CA ALA A 23 -27.98 8.86 -10.29
C ALA A 23 -28.90 10.09 -10.16
N GLY A 24 -28.86 10.99 -11.15
CA GLY A 24 -29.87 12.03 -11.29
C GLY A 24 -31.22 11.38 -11.57
N LEU A 25 -32.29 11.89 -10.96
CA LEU A 25 -33.65 11.45 -11.24
C LEU A 25 -33.93 11.60 -12.75
N ALA A 26 -34.45 10.54 -13.37
CA ALA A 26 -34.79 10.54 -14.79
C ALA A 26 -35.88 11.58 -15.09
N GLY A 27 -35.64 12.44 -16.09
CA GLY A 27 -36.67 13.31 -16.63
C GLY A 27 -37.78 12.53 -17.34
N PRO A 28 -38.99 13.10 -17.51
CA PRO A 28 -40.09 12.41 -18.17
C PRO A 28 -39.74 12.04 -19.62
N ILE A 29 -40.15 10.84 -20.04
CA ILE A 29 -39.93 10.30 -21.39
C ILE A 29 -40.71 11.14 -22.41
N GLY A 30 -40.03 11.61 -23.46
CA GLY A 30 -40.66 12.26 -24.62
C GLY A 30 -41.42 11.25 -25.51
N PRO A 31 -42.40 11.70 -26.32
CA PRO A 31 -43.20 10.79 -27.14
C PRO A 31 -42.34 10.01 -28.14
N GLN A 32 -42.63 8.71 -28.27
CA GLN A 32 -41.86 7.78 -29.10
C GLN A 32 -42.08 8.01 -30.60
N GLY A 33 -40.98 8.11 -31.36
CA GLY A 33 -41.01 8.13 -32.83
C GLY A 33 -41.26 6.74 -33.44
N ILE A 34 -41.81 6.72 -34.66
CA ILE A 34 -42.17 5.47 -35.36
C ILE A 34 -40.95 4.54 -35.60
N PRO A 35 -41.06 3.22 -35.36
CA PRO A 35 -39.93 2.31 -35.50
C PRO A 35 -39.46 2.09 -36.94
N GLY A 36 -38.14 2.16 -37.16
CA GLY A 36 -37.47 1.64 -38.37
C GLY A 36 -37.20 0.14 -38.29
N THR A 37 -37.00 -0.53 -39.44
CA THR A 37 -36.80 -1.98 -39.53
C THR A 37 -35.50 -2.44 -38.88
N ARG A 38 -35.58 -3.47 -38.01
CA ARG A 38 -34.50 -4.01 -37.18
C ARG A 38 -33.51 -4.87 -37.98
N GLY A 39 -32.21 -4.50 -37.96
CA GLY A 39 -31.11 -5.41 -38.35
C GLY A 39 -30.79 -6.43 -37.24
N SER A 40 -30.24 -7.59 -37.60
CA SER A 40 -29.91 -8.66 -36.65
C SER A 40 -28.84 -8.23 -35.64
N SER A 41 -29.15 -8.29 -34.35
CA SER A 41 -28.22 -7.97 -33.26
C SER A 41 -27.00 -8.90 -33.28
N GLY A 42 -25.79 -8.35 -33.23
CA GLY A 42 -24.56 -9.13 -33.04
C GLY A 42 -24.52 -9.80 -31.67
N VAL A 43 -23.80 -10.92 -31.56
CA VAL A 43 -23.63 -11.65 -30.30
C VAL A 43 -22.90 -10.77 -29.27
N THR A 44 -23.53 -10.58 -28.10
CA THR A 44 -22.91 -9.92 -26.95
C THR A 44 -21.70 -10.75 -26.49
N GLY A 45 -20.53 -10.13 -26.34
CA GLY A 45 -19.32 -10.81 -25.87
C GLY A 45 -19.47 -11.34 -24.43
N PHE A 46 -18.64 -12.33 -24.06
CA PHE A 46 -18.65 -12.91 -22.72
C PHE A 46 -18.44 -11.83 -21.65
N THR A 47 -19.33 -11.82 -20.64
CA THR A 47 -19.14 -11.03 -19.43
C THR A 47 -17.81 -11.41 -18.78
N GLY A 48 -16.95 -10.43 -18.50
CA GLY A 48 -15.69 -10.67 -17.79
C GLY A 48 -15.93 -11.28 -16.40
N PRO A 49 -14.91 -11.92 -15.78
CA PRO A 49 -15.06 -12.50 -14.45
C PRO A 49 -15.54 -11.44 -13.46
N GLN A 50 -16.58 -11.78 -12.71
CA GLN A 50 -17.11 -10.93 -11.65
C GLN A 50 -16.00 -10.71 -10.60
N GLY A 51 -15.76 -9.45 -10.23
CA GLY A 51 -14.77 -9.12 -9.20
C GLY A 51 -15.11 -9.81 -7.86
N PRO A 52 -14.12 -10.01 -6.97
CA PRO A 52 -14.33 -10.73 -5.72
C PRO A 52 -15.49 -10.14 -4.92
N THR A 53 -16.50 -10.96 -4.65
CA THR A 53 -17.65 -10.59 -3.82
C THR A 53 -17.18 -10.30 -2.41
N GLY A 54 -17.41 -9.08 -1.94
CA GLY A 54 -17.24 -8.73 -0.53
C GLY A 54 -18.10 -9.65 0.35
N ARG A 55 -17.48 -10.12 1.43
CA ARG A 55 -17.92 -11.14 2.40
C ARG A 55 -19.38 -11.02 2.87
N SER A 56 -19.91 -12.17 3.32
CA SER A 56 -21.24 -12.43 3.89
C SER A 56 -21.74 -11.41 4.93
N CYS A 57 -23.05 -11.47 5.20
CA CYS A 57 -23.84 -10.66 6.16
C CYS A 57 -23.37 -10.73 7.64
N ARG A 58 -22.22 -11.36 7.91
CA ARG A 58 -21.52 -11.36 9.20
C ARG A 58 -20.13 -10.80 8.88
N GLY A 59 -19.86 -9.56 9.28
CA GLY A 59 -18.61 -8.86 8.98
C GLY A 59 -17.38 -9.75 9.22
N PRO A 60 -16.37 -9.72 8.35
CA PRO A 60 -15.33 -10.73 8.39
C PRO A 60 -14.44 -10.64 9.63
N THR A 61 -14.46 -11.72 10.39
CA THR A 61 -13.46 -12.07 11.41
C THR A 61 -12.20 -12.65 10.74
N GLY A 62 -11.61 -11.95 9.75
CA GLY A 62 -10.43 -12.47 9.03
C GLY A 62 -9.54 -11.36 8.46
N PRO A 63 -8.36 -11.72 7.93
CA PRO A 63 -7.27 -10.79 7.65
C PRO A 63 -7.70 -9.68 6.69
N LYS A 64 -7.12 -8.50 6.86
CA LYS A 64 -7.27 -7.40 5.90
C LYS A 64 -6.50 -7.73 4.62
N SER A 65 -7.13 -8.46 3.70
CA SER A 65 -6.50 -8.97 2.48
C SER A 65 -7.03 -8.35 1.19
N PHE A 66 -6.18 -8.32 0.16
CA PHE A 66 -6.55 -8.03 -1.22
C PHE A 66 -6.01 -9.11 -2.16
N ILE A 67 -6.68 -9.29 -3.30
CA ILE A 67 -6.36 -10.31 -4.29
C ILE A 67 -5.90 -9.61 -5.57
N ILE A 68 -4.82 -10.09 -6.17
CA ILE A 68 -4.34 -9.66 -7.49
C ILE A 68 -4.08 -10.88 -8.38
N ASP A 69 -4.09 -10.68 -9.69
CA ASP A 69 -3.69 -11.70 -10.66
C ASP A 69 -2.21 -12.07 -10.46
N HIS A 70 -1.89 -13.37 -10.59
CA HIS A 70 -0.50 -13.80 -10.50
C HIS A 70 0.26 -13.41 -11.78
N PRO A 71 1.32 -12.58 -11.71
CA PRO A 71 1.93 -11.96 -12.88
C PRO A 71 2.63 -12.96 -13.84
N LEU A 72 2.93 -14.18 -13.37
CA LEU A 72 3.61 -15.22 -14.14
C LEU A 72 2.77 -16.49 -14.39
N ASN A 73 1.57 -16.59 -13.83
CA ASN A 73 0.77 -17.82 -13.93
C ASN A 73 -0.72 -17.46 -14.03
N PRO A 74 -1.33 -17.56 -15.22
CA PRO A 74 -2.70 -17.10 -15.45
C PRO A 74 -3.75 -17.93 -14.69
N GLU A 75 -3.42 -19.14 -14.24
CA GLU A 75 -4.33 -20.01 -13.49
C GLU A 75 -4.27 -19.77 -11.96
N LYS A 76 -3.55 -18.73 -11.51
CA LYS A 76 -3.37 -18.44 -10.08
C LYS A 76 -3.66 -16.99 -9.72
N TYR A 77 -4.09 -16.80 -8.48
CA TYR A 77 -4.13 -15.50 -7.82
C TYR A 77 -3.05 -15.39 -6.75
N LEU A 78 -2.64 -14.16 -6.45
CA LEU A 78 -1.91 -13.82 -5.24
C LEU A 78 -2.87 -13.19 -4.24
N VAL A 79 -2.83 -13.66 -3.00
CA VAL A 79 -3.56 -13.07 -1.87
C VAL A 79 -2.55 -12.45 -0.93
N HIS A 80 -2.64 -11.14 -0.75
CA HIS A 80 -1.81 -10.38 0.18
C HIS A 80 -2.66 -9.92 1.36
N ALA A 81 -2.05 -9.79 2.54
CA ALA A 81 -2.70 -9.26 3.74
C ALA A 81 -1.88 -8.12 4.34
N CYS A 82 -2.55 -7.18 5.00
CA CYS A 82 -1.89 -6.16 5.80
C CYS A 82 -1.20 -6.81 7.01
N LEU A 83 -0.05 -6.26 7.38
CA LEU A 83 0.57 -6.57 8.66
C LEU A 83 -0.31 -5.99 9.77
N GLU A 84 -0.50 -6.78 10.82
CA GLU A 84 -1.26 -6.40 12.01
C GLU A 84 -0.33 -6.48 13.22
N GLY A 85 -0.48 -5.54 14.14
CA GLY A 85 0.28 -5.46 15.38
C GLY A 85 -0.55 -4.76 16.46
N PRO A 86 -0.10 -4.77 17.72
CA PRO A 86 -0.80 -4.13 18.82
C PRO A 86 -0.71 -2.59 18.79
N GLU A 87 -0.20 -2.02 17.69
CA GLU A 87 -0.01 -0.58 17.49
C GLU A 87 -0.24 -0.19 16.02
N ALA A 88 -0.51 1.10 15.79
CA ALA A 88 -0.62 1.66 14.45
C ALA A 88 0.79 1.96 13.91
N GLY A 89 1.52 0.91 13.53
CA GLY A 89 2.90 1.02 13.06
C GLY A 89 3.02 1.63 11.65
N VAL A 90 4.02 2.48 11.46
CA VAL A 90 4.54 2.87 10.15
C VAL A 90 5.95 2.31 9.97
N TYR A 91 6.32 2.02 8.72
CA TYR A 91 7.70 1.67 8.40
C TYR A 91 8.20 2.46 7.20
N TYR A 92 9.47 2.85 7.27
CA TYR A 92 10.23 3.46 6.18
C TYR A 92 11.46 2.61 5.96
N ARG A 93 11.86 2.40 4.71
CA ARG A 93 13.05 1.61 4.41
C ARG A 93 13.79 2.16 3.22
N GLY A 94 15.08 1.88 3.18
CA GLY A 94 15.91 2.29 2.06
C GLY A 94 17.31 1.71 2.10
N LYS A 95 18.18 2.33 1.34
CA LYS A 95 19.59 2.01 1.21
C LYS A 95 20.40 3.28 1.46
N GLY A 96 21.55 3.14 2.10
CA GLY A 96 22.52 4.20 2.31
C GLY A 96 23.93 3.76 1.95
N GLU A 97 24.85 4.72 1.91
CA GLU A 97 26.28 4.49 1.64
C GLU A 97 27.14 5.47 2.42
N ILE A 98 28.15 4.95 3.11
CA ILE A 98 29.22 5.74 3.74
C ILE A 98 30.39 5.80 2.77
N ILE A 99 30.93 6.99 2.54
CA ILE A 99 32.04 7.24 1.60
C ILE A 99 33.24 7.98 2.23
N ASN A 100 33.13 8.37 3.50
CA ASN A 100 34.13 9.16 4.25
C ASN A 100 34.73 8.41 5.45
N ASP A 101 34.52 7.10 5.55
CA ASP A 101 34.94 6.23 6.68
C ASP A 101 34.46 6.67 8.07
N GLU A 102 33.40 7.48 8.12
CA GLU A 102 32.84 8.03 9.34
C GLU A 102 31.34 7.83 9.43
N SER A 103 30.56 8.49 8.56
CA SER A 103 29.09 8.47 8.64
C SER A 103 28.38 9.00 7.40
N VAL A 104 27.08 8.71 7.31
CA VAL A 104 26.15 9.34 6.37
C VAL A 104 24.85 9.72 7.07
N THR A 105 24.30 10.88 6.71
CA THR A 105 22.96 11.31 7.14
C THR A 105 21.89 10.73 6.20
N ILE A 106 20.87 10.10 6.77
CA ILE A 106 19.69 9.62 6.07
C ILE A 106 18.51 10.53 6.41
N LYS A 107 17.94 11.18 5.39
CA LYS A 107 16.73 11.99 5.54
C LYS A 107 15.49 11.12 5.33
N LEU A 108 14.56 11.21 6.28
CA LEU A 108 13.24 10.65 6.12
C LEU A 108 12.38 11.58 5.23
N PRO A 109 11.27 11.09 4.65
CA PRO A 109 10.29 11.97 4.01
C PRO A 109 9.84 13.09 4.96
N ASP A 110 9.65 14.30 4.45
CA ASP A 110 9.37 15.52 5.24
C ASP A 110 8.13 15.44 6.15
N TYR A 111 7.17 14.58 5.79
CA TYR A 111 5.96 14.36 6.55
C TYR A 111 6.12 13.42 7.75
N VAL A 112 7.25 12.71 7.90
CA VAL A 112 7.35 11.62 8.89
C VAL A 112 7.19 12.11 10.31
N LEU A 113 7.90 13.18 10.72
CA LEU A 113 7.76 13.72 12.08
C LEU A 113 6.36 14.28 12.40
N LYS A 114 5.57 14.66 11.38
CA LYS A 114 4.19 15.09 11.59
C LYS A 114 3.25 13.91 11.83
N LEU A 115 3.61 12.73 11.32
CA LEU A 115 2.73 11.57 11.29
C LEU A 115 3.09 10.49 12.31
N ALA A 116 4.34 10.43 12.75
CA ALA A 116 4.81 9.36 13.61
C ALA A 116 5.82 9.84 14.67
N SER A 117 5.96 9.02 15.70
CA SER A 117 6.88 9.18 16.82
C SER A 117 7.42 7.81 17.26
N ASN A 118 8.19 7.75 18.35
CA ASN A 118 8.72 6.51 18.93
C ASN A 118 9.45 5.62 17.88
N PHE A 119 10.52 6.17 17.29
CA PHE A 119 11.21 5.53 16.19
C PHE A 119 12.20 4.45 16.66
N THR A 120 12.23 3.32 15.97
CA THR A 120 13.27 2.30 16.09
C THR A 120 13.95 2.11 14.75
N ILE A 121 15.29 2.14 14.73
CA ILE A 121 16.07 2.00 13.49
C ILE A 121 16.86 0.70 13.53
N GLN A 122 16.80 -0.07 12.45
CA GLN A 122 17.66 -1.22 12.22
C GLN A 122 18.45 -1.02 10.93
N VAL A 123 19.74 -1.33 10.98
CA VAL A 123 20.66 -1.22 9.85
C VAL A 123 21.34 -2.56 9.60
N THR A 124 21.63 -2.86 8.33
CA THR A 124 22.33 -4.08 7.94
C THR A 124 23.34 -3.77 6.85
N SER A 125 24.61 -4.05 7.11
CA SER A 125 25.68 -3.87 6.13
C SER A 125 25.44 -4.76 4.91
N ILE A 126 25.61 -4.21 3.72
CA ILE A 126 25.64 -4.96 2.47
C ILE A 126 27.07 -5.43 2.23
N TYR A 127 27.21 -6.71 1.88
CA TYR A 127 28.50 -7.29 1.54
C TYR A 127 29.17 -6.58 0.36
N SER A 128 30.50 -6.46 0.42
CA SER A 128 31.35 -5.89 -0.61
C SER A 128 32.62 -6.73 -0.68
N LYS A 129 33.04 -7.09 -1.89
CA LYS A 129 34.23 -7.92 -2.13
C LYS A 129 35.52 -7.16 -1.84
N GLU A 130 35.44 -5.83 -1.88
CA GLU A 130 36.53 -4.91 -1.66
C GLU A 130 36.85 -4.74 -0.17
N ARG A 131 36.02 -5.26 0.73
CA ARG A 131 36.19 -5.19 2.19
C ARG A 131 36.80 -6.47 2.74
N ASN A 132 37.85 -6.32 3.55
CA ASN A 132 38.54 -7.43 4.21
C ASN A 132 37.88 -7.86 5.54
N GLU A 133 36.95 -7.06 6.06
CA GLU A 133 36.27 -7.31 7.33
C GLU A 133 34.80 -6.82 7.33
N PRO A 134 33.94 -7.36 8.21
CA PRO A 134 32.58 -6.86 8.38
C PRO A 134 32.56 -5.40 8.82
N ASN A 135 31.57 -4.63 8.35
CA ASN A 135 31.39 -3.26 8.80
C ASN A 135 30.44 -3.22 10.00
N LEU A 136 30.96 -2.76 11.14
CA LEU A 136 30.16 -2.51 12.34
C LEU A 136 29.45 -1.17 12.18
N LEU A 137 28.13 -1.22 12.06
CA LEU A 137 27.30 -0.02 11.91
C LEU A 137 26.71 0.39 13.26
N GLN A 138 26.70 1.69 13.51
CA GLN A 138 25.97 2.32 14.62
C GLN A 138 25.00 3.35 14.07
N VAL A 139 23.93 3.64 14.79
CA VAL A 139 22.89 4.55 14.33
C VAL A 139 22.50 5.53 15.43
N SER A 140 22.30 6.79 15.08
CA SER A 140 21.71 7.78 16.00
C SER A 140 20.20 7.60 16.08
N ASP A 141 19.59 8.24 17.07
CA ASP A 141 18.14 8.47 17.06
C ASP A 141 17.73 9.36 15.88
N VAL A 142 16.41 9.39 15.62
CA VAL A 142 15.81 10.30 14.65
C VAL A 142 15.67 11.69 15.29
N GLU A 143 16.36 12.67 14.72
CA GLU A 143 16.28 14.08 15.11
C GLU A 143 16.12 14.93 13.86
N ASN A 144 15.29 15.98 13.90
CA ASN A 144 15.09 16.89 12.76
C ASN A 144 14.73 16.17 11.44
N ASN A 145 13.98 15.07 11.52
CA ASN A 145 13.53 14.24 10.39
C ASN A 145 14.66 13.51 9.64
N GLU A 146 15.77 13.29 10.32
CA GLU A 146 16.92 12.56 9.81
C GLU A 146 17.59 11.73 10.92
N PHE A 147 18.44 10.79 10.52
CA PHE A 147 19.31 10.05 11.44
C PHE A 147 20.66 9.81 10.77
N LYS A 148 21.70 9.54 11.55
CA LYS A 148 23.03 9.23 11.05
C LYS A 148 23.36 7.76 11.22
N VAL A 149 24.00 7.19 10.21
CA VAL A 149 24.61 5.85 10.29
C VAL A 149 26.12 6.03 10.27
N TYR A 150 26.78 5.50 11.28
CA TYR A 150 28.23 5.55 11.48
C TYR A 150 28.86 4.20 11.12
N GLY A 151 30.06 4.23 10.58
CA GLY A 151 30.80 3.04 10.17
C GLY A 151 31.86 3.34 9.11
N LYS A 152 32.50 2.28 8.61
CA LYS A 152 33.45 2.37 7.49
C LYS A 152 32.73 2.50 6.15
N ASN A 153 33.49 2.79 5.10
CA ASN A 153 32.96 2.85 3.75
C ASN A 153 32.19 1.59 3.36
N GLY A 154 31.01 1.80 2.78
CA GLY A 154 30.16 0.71 2.35
C GLY A 154 28.69 1.03 2.31
N LYS A 155 27.96 0.16 1.61
CA LYS A 155 26.51 0.23 1.44
C LYS A 155 25.81 -0.53 2.55
N PHE A 156 24.61 -0.10 2.91
CA PHE A 156 23.78 -0.76 3.91
C PHE A 156 22.29 -0.59 3.58
N TYR A 157 21.46 -1.50 4.06
CA TYR A 157 20.01 -1.31 4.13
C TYR A 157 19.62 -0.75 5.49
N TRP A 158 18.54 0.00 5.52
CA TRP A 158 17.96 0.52 6.75
C TRP A 158 16.44 0.34 6.73
N ILE A 159 15.88 0.12 7.92
CA ILE A 159 14.44 0.19 8.18
C ILE A 159 14.23 1.01 9.45
N VAL A 160 13.25 1.90 9.40
CA VAL A 160 12.76 2.69 10.52
C VAL A 160 11.32 2.29 10.77
N TYR A 161 11.03 1.79 11.96
CA TYR A 161 9.66 1.67 12.46
C TYR A 161 9.32 2.88 13.32
N GLY A 162 8.05 3.26 13.35
CA GLY A 162 7.53 4.30 14.25
C GLY A 162 6.06 4.09 14.55
N LEU A 163 5.60 4.69 15.64
CA LEU A 163 4.20 4.71 16.05
C LEU A 163 3.47 5.85 15.34
N ARG A 164 2.36 5.55 14.66
CA ARG A 164 1.48 6.56 14.06
C ARG A 164 0.81 7.38 15.15
N ASN A 165 0.90 8.70 15.04
CA ASN A 165 0.24 9.61 15.96
C ASN A 165 -1.29 9.52 15.81
N GLU A 166 -2.02 9.84 16.89
CA GLU A 166 -3.47 10.07 16.93
C GLU A 166 -4.37 8.83 16.69
N ILE A 167 -3.84 7.60 16.67
CA ILE A 167 -4.66 6.39 16.54
C ILE A 167 -4.69 5.63 17.87
N LEU A 168 -5.86 5.62 18.52
CA LEU A 168 -6.11 4.74 19.65
C LEU A 168 -6.46 3.34 19.12
N VAL A 169 -5.56 2.39 19.33
CA VAL A 169 -5.65 1.03 18.76
C VAL A 169 -6.52 0.08 19.58
N GLU A 170 -6.71 0.36 20.86
CA GLU A 170 -7.53 -0.42 21.77
C GLU A 170 -8.46 0.49 22.58
N PRO A 171 -9.43 1.16 21.93
CA PRO A 171 -10.40 1.99 22.63
C PRO A 171 -11.40 1.15 23.42
N ASP A 172 -11.79 1.64 24.59
CA ASP A 172 -12.93 1.09 25.31
C ASP A 172 -14.21 1.18 24.48
N LYS A 173 -15.04 0.13 24.50
CA LYS A 173 -16.30 0.11 23.74
C LYS A 173 -17.23 1.28 24.10
N VAL A 174 -17.12 1.81 25.31
CA VAL A 174 -17.94 2.92 25.81
C VAL A 174 -17.39 4.30 25.43
N SER A 175 -16.14 4.39 24.97
CA SER A 175 -15.49 5.67 24.66
C SER A 175 -15.61 6.10 23.20
N ILE A 176 -16.10 5.21 22.32
CA ILE A 176 -16.21 5.47 20.88
C ILE A 176 -17.59 5.11 20.32
N ASN A 177 -18.01 5.86 19.30
CA ASN A 177 -19.14 5.48 18.45
C ASN A 177 -18.60 4.89 17.16
N VAL A 178 -18.92 3.62 16.91
CA VAL A 178 -18.41 2.90 15.75
C VAL A 178 -19.30 3.20 14.53
N ASN A 179 -18.71 3.79 13.50
CA ASN A 179 -19.33 4.13 12.23
C ASN A 179 -19.00 3.09 11.14
N GLY A 180 -19.99 2.82 10.28
CA GLY A 180 -19.86 1.93 9.12
C GLY A 180 -20.21 0.47 9.38
N ASP A 181 -20.27 -0.29 8.28
CA ASP A 181 -20.66 -1.70 8.26
C ASP A 181 -19.49 -2.62 7.89
N GLY A 182 -19.59 -3.89 8.27
CA GLY A 182 -18.55 -4.87 7.97
C GLY A 182 -17.27 -4.67 8.81
N PRO A 183 -16.08 -5.02 8.28
CA PRO A 183 -14.82 -5.03 9.04
C PRO A 183 -14.05 -3.70 8.97
N TYR A 184 -14.44 -2.80 8.07
CA TYR A 184 -13.76 -1.54 7.78
C TYR A 184 -14.48 -0.38 8.47
N LYS A 185 -14.63 -0.51 9.79
CA LYS A 185 -15.30 0.49 10.64
C LYS A 185 -14.29 1.55 11.10
N TRP A 186 -14.81 2.71 11.50
CA TRP A 186 -14.03 3.82 12.04
C TRP A 186 -14.80 4.49 13.18
N TYR A 187 -14.15 5.39 13.92
CA TYR A 187 -14.76 6.19 14.98
C TYR A 187 -14.19 7.61 14.97
#